data_AF-A0A966EG91-F1
#
_entry.id   AF-A0A966EG91-F1
#
_cell.length_a   1.000
_cell.length_b   1.000
_cell.length_c   1.000
_cell.angle_alpha   90.00
_cell.angle_beta   90.00
_cell.angle_gamma   90.00
#
_symmetry.space_group_name_H-M   'P 1'
#
loop_
_entity.id
_entity.type
_entity.pdbx_description
1 polymer ?
#
loop_
_entity_poly.entity_id
_entity_poly.type
_entity_poly.pdbx_seq_one_letter_code
_entity_poly.pdbx_strand_id
1 'polypeptide(L)'
;MDFTLLISTFVTVFLAELGDKTQLATVAISGTSDRPLAVFLGSSSALVLASLIGAVAGGSLSAVIPADWLQLAASTGFLVIGGRLLMPMLQAGLGSSQTDD
;
A
#
# COMPACT_ATOMS: atom_id res chain seq x y z
N MET A 1 24.31 9.19 -12.42
CA MET A 1 23.02 8.77 -11.85
C MET A 1 22.99 7.26 -11.88
N ASP A 2 22.87 6.62 -10.72
CA ASP A 2 22.84 5.17 -10.64
C ASP A 2 21.50 4.65 -11.19
N PHE A 3 21.47 4.40 -12.50
CA PHE A 3 20.29 3.86 -13.19
C PHE A 3 19.77 2.56 -12.55
N THR A 4 20.68 1.77 -11.97
CA THR A 4 20.35 0.57 -11.20
C THR A 4 19.46 0.89 -9.99
N LEU A 5 19.76 1.96 -9.23
CA LEU A 5 18.92 2.36 -8.11
C LEU A 5 17.55 2.83 -8.59
N LEU A 6 17.51 3.63 -9.67
CA LEU A 6 16.26 4.11 -10.25
C LEU A 6 15.36 2.93 -10.68
N ILE A 7 15.91 1.98 -11.44
CA ILE A 7 15.15 0.81 -11.91
C ILE A 7 14.74 -0.07 -10.74
N SER A 8 15.63 -0.35 -9.78
CA SER A 8 15.31 -1.18 -8.62
C SER A 8 14.18 -0.57 -7.80
N THR A 9 14.29 0.71 -7.43
CA THR A 9 13.25 1.40 -6.65
C THR A 9 11.95 1.49 -7.43
N PHE A 10 11.99 1.80 -8.73
CA PHE A 10 10.80 1.82 -9.58
C PHE A 10 10.10 0.47 -9.58
N VAL A 11 10.82 -0.62 -9.86
CA VAL A 11 10.23 -1.97 -9.91
C VAL A 11 9.69 -2.37 -8.54
N THR A 12 10.41 -2.11 -7.45
CA THR A 12 9.94 -2.41 -6.09
C THR A 12 8.65 -1.67 -5.74
N VAL A 13 8.61 -0.35 -5.97
CA VAL A 13 7.40 0.45 -5.69
C VAL A 13 6.26 0.06 -6.63
N PHE A 14 6.56 -0.15 -7.91
CA PHE A 14 5.55 -0.58 -8.89
C PHE A 14 4.91 -1.90 -8.49
N LEU A 15 5.70 -2.93 -8.15
CA LEU A 15 5.17 -4.21 -7.69
C LEU A 15 4.43 -4.10 -6.36
N ALA A 16 4.89 -3.26 -5.43
CA ALA A 16 4.22 -3.05 -4.16
C ALA A 16 2.83 -2.39 -4.32
N GLU A 17 2.67 -1.52 -5.31
CA GLU A 17 1.44 -0.79 -5.58
C GLU A 17 0.50 -1.53 -6.54
N LEU A 18 1.00 -2.50 -7.33
CA LEU A 18 0.21 -3.22 -8.33
C LEU A 18 -0.99 -3.93 -7.70
N GLY A 19 -2.19 -3.58 -8.19
CA GLY A 19 -3.43 -4.18 -7.71
C GLY A 19 -3.94 -3.61 -6.39
N ASP A 20 -3.37 -2.49 -5.91
CA ASP A 20 -3.93 -1.79 -4.77
C ASP A 20 -5.34 -1.23 -5.07
N LYS A 21 -6.13 -1.07 -4.01
CA LYS A 21 -7.48 -0.52 -4.05
C LYS A 21 -7.52 0.86 -4.71
N THR A 22 -6.46 1.66 -4.57
CA THR A 22 -6.36 2.97 -5.25
C THR A 22 -6.28 2.84 -6.78
N GLN A 23 -5.63 1.79 -7.31
CA GLN A 23 -5.58 1.53 -8.75
C GLN A 23 -6.96 1.09 -9.28
N LEU A 24 -7.65 0.21 -8.57
CA LEU A 24 -9.03 -0.19 -8.93
C LEU A 24 -9.99 0.99 -8.88
N ALA A 25 -9.88 1.86 -7.86
CA ALA A 25 -10.67 3.09 -7.78
C ALA A 25 -10.36 4.03 -8.96
N THR A 26 -9.09 4.19 -9.33
CA THR A 26 -8.68 5.00 -10.48
C THR A 26 -9.28 4.47 -11.79
N VAL A 27 -9.25 3.14 -12.01
CA VAL A 27 -9.86 2.51 -13.19
C VAL A 27 -11.38 2.69 -13.19
N ALA A 28 -12.05 2.53 -12.05
CA ALA A 28 -13.49 2.73 -11.93
C ALA A 28 -13.92 4.18 -12.21
N ILE A 29 -13.18 5.16 -11.66
CA ILE A 29 -13.41 6.59 -11.91
C ILE A 29 -13.10 6.93 -13.36
N SER A 30 -12.04 6.36 -13.94
CA SER A 30 -11.69 6.58 -15.36
C SER A 30 -12.77 6.04 -16.31
N GLY A 31 -13.33 4.87 -16.01
CA GLY A 31 -14.38 4.23 -16.82
C GLY A 31 -15.75 4.93 -16.77
N THR A 32 -15.96 5.82 -15.80
CA THR A 32 -17.23 6.57 -15.61
C THR A 32 -17.08 8.06 -15.85
N SER A 33 -15.88 8.54 -16.17
CA SER A 33 -15.57 9.96 -16.33
C SER A 33 -15.45 10.35 -17.81
N ASP A 34 -16.06 11.48 -18.19
CA ASP A 34 -15.94 12.06 -19.53
C ASP A 34 -14.51 12.56 -19.86
N ARG A 35 -13.61 12.55 -18.87
CA ARG A 35 -12.23 13.05 -18.99
C ARG A 35 -11.20 12.07 -18.41
N PRO A 36 -10.97 10.92 -19.06
CA PRO A 36 -10.03 9.89 -18.56
C PRO A 36 -8.59 10.41 -18.41
N LEU A 37 -8.16 11.35 -19.26
CA LEU A 37 -6.84 11.99 -19.14
C LEU A 37 -6.70 12.81 -17.86
N ALA A 38 -7.75 13.48 -17.41
CA ALA A 38 -7.72 14.25 -16.16
C ALA A 38 -7.61 13.32 -14.95
N VAL A 39 -8.31 12.18 -14.99
CA VAL A 39 -8.22 11.13 -13.97
C VAL A 39 -6.81 10.57 -13.91
N PHE A 40 -6.23 10.22 -15.06
CA PHE A 40 -4.86 9.72 -15.15
C PHE A 40 -3.82 10.71 -14.60
N LEU A 41 -3.88 11.98 -14.99
CA LEU A 41 -2.95 12.99 -14.51
C LEU A 41 -3.12 13.25 -13.01
N GLY A 42 -4.36 13.28 -12.52
CA GLY A 42 -4.66 13.43 -11.10
C GLY A 42 -4.12 12.28 -10.26
N SER A 43 -4.43 11.04 -10.64
CA SER A 43 -3.98 9.84 -9.91
C SER A 43 -2.46 9.68 -9.97
N SER A 44 -1.85 9.91 -11.14
CA SER A 44 -0.39 9.82 -11.31
C SER A 44 0.33 10.88 -10.48
N SER A 45 -0.15 12.12 -10.49
CA SER A 45 0.45 13.20 -9.68
C SER A 45 0.29 12.92 -8.19
N ALA A 46 -0.88 12.42 -7.76
CA ALA A 46 -1.11 12.03 -6.37
C ALA A 46 -0.14 10.94 -5.92
N LEU A 47 0.08 9.90 -6.74
CA LEU A 47 1.03 8.82 -6.43
C LEU A 47 2.47 9.33 -6.31
N VAL A 48 2.91 10.19 -7.24
CA VAL A 48 4.25 10.78 -7.21
C VAL A 48 4.43 11.63 -5.95
N LEU A 49 3.44 12.47 -5.61
CA LEU A 49 3.50 13.31 -4.41
C LEU A 49 3.50 12.47 -3.13
N ALA A 50 2.65 11.46 -3.04
CA ALA A 50 2.61 10.56 -1.88
C ALA A 50 3.94 9.82 -1.71
N SER A 51 4.50 9.29 -2.80
CA SER A 51 5.81 8.63 -2.81
C SER A 51 6.93 9.57 -2.39
N LEU A 52 6.92 10.82 -2.89
CA LEU A 52 7.93 11.82 -2.57
C LEU A 52 7.88 12.19 -1.08
N ILE A 53 6.68 12.44 -0.55
CA ILE A 53 6.49 12.73 0.88
C ILE A 53 6.96 11.54 1.72
N GLY A 54 6.57 10.32 1.34
CA GLY A 54 7.00 9.09 2.02
C GLY A 54 8.52 8.90 2.02
N ALA A 55 9.18 9.14 0.89
CA ALA A 55 10.63 9.02 0.76
C ALA A 55 11.37 10.08 1.60
N VAL A 56 10.93 11.34 1.57
CA VAL A 56 11.52 12.42 2.37
C VAL A 56 11.31 12.18 3.87
N ALA A 57 10.09 11.82 4.27
CA ALA A 57 9.77 11.53 5.66
C ALA A 57 10.53 10.29 6.16
N GLY A 58 10.56 9.21 5.38
CA GLY A 58 11.28 7.98 5.72
C GLY A 58 12.79 8.20 5.83
N GLY A 59 13.38 8.92 4.87
CA GLY A 59 14.79 9.30 4.92
C GLY A 59 15.12 10.15 6.14
N SER A 60 14.30 11.18 6.42
CA SER A 60 14.48 12.05 7.60
C SER A 60 14.34 11.29 8.92
N LEU A 61 13.36 10.38 8.99
CA LEU A 61 13.12 9.58 10.19
C LEU A 61 14.26 8.59 10.45
N SER A 62 14.81 7.97 9.40
CA SER A 62 15.95 7.06 9.50
C SER A 62 17.25 7.74 9.96
N ALA A 63 17.35 9.06 9.77
CA ALA A 63 18.50 9.84 10.24
C ALA A 63 18.45 10.13 11.75
N VAL A 64 17.26 10.08 12.36
CA VAL A 64 17.04 10.42 13.78
C VAL A 64 16.78 9.18 14.63
N ILE A 65 16.10 8.17 14.07
CA ILE A 65 15.69 6.96 14.77
C ILE A 65 16.52 5.77 14.28
N PRO A 66 17.11 4.96 15.19
CA PRO A 66 17.81 3.74 14.81
C PRO A 66 16.91 2.77 14.05
N ALA A 67 17.46 2.11 13.03
CA ALA A 67 16.71 1.21 12.14
C ALA A 67 15.99 0.07 12.90
N ASP A 68 16.58 -0.43 13.99
CA ASP A 68 16.01 -1.50 14.80
C ASP A 68 14.65 -1.12 15.40
N TRP A 69 14.52 0.12 15.89
CA TRP A 69 13.26 0.63 16.45
C TRP A 69 12.20 0.81 15.36
N LEU A 70 12.62 1.26 14.17
CA LEU A 70 11.73 1.41 13.03
C LEU A 70 11.22 0.04 12.55
N GLN A 71 12.10 -0.97 12.51
CA GLN A 71 11.75 -2.34 12.16
C GLN A 71 10.83 -2.98 13.21
N LEU A 72 11.09 -2.75 14.50
CA LEU A 72 10.22 -3.23 15.58
C LEU A 72 8.82 -2.61 15.49
N ALA A 73 8.73 -1.31 15.22
CA ALA A 73 7.45 -0.64 15.02
C ALA A 73 6.70 -1.18 13.80
N ALA A 74 7.38 -1.34 12.66
CA ALA A 74 6.79 -1.86 11.42
C ALA A 74 6.28 -3.30 11.58
N SER A 75 7.09 -4.19 12.16
CA SER A 75 6.72 -5.59 12.39
C SER A 75 5.56 -5.73 13.38
N THR A 76 5.56 -4.95 14.47
CA THR A 76 4.46 -4.92 15.43
C THR A 76 3.17 -4.44 14.77
N GLY A 77 3.21 -3.35 14.00
CA GLY A 77 2.06 -2.84 13.26
C GLY A 77 1.52 -3.87 12.26
N PHE A 78 2.42 -4.56 11.54
CA PHE A 78 2.05 -5.60 10.59
C PHE A 78 1.34 -6.78 11.29
N LEU A 79 1.84 -7.25 12.44
CA LEU A 79 1.19 -8.32 13.21
C LEU A 79 -0.21 -7.91 13.72
N VAL A 80 -0.37 -6.66 14.16
CA VAL A 80 -1.67 -6.15 14.62
C VAL A 80 -2.68 -6.10 13.47
N ILE A 81 -2.28 -5.56 12.31
CA ILE A 81 -3.15 -5.46 11.13
C ILE A 81 -3.45 -6.86 10.58
N GLY A 82 -2.43 -7.71 10.43
CA GLY A 82 -2.58 -9.08 9.95
C GLY A 82 -3.49 -9.92 10.87
N GLY A 83 -3.31 -9.82 12.19
CA GLY A 83 -4.18 -10.46 13.17
C GLY A 83 -5.63 -9.98 13.08
N ARG A 84 -5.85 -8.67 12.91
CA ARG A 84 -7.21 -8.12 12.70
C ARG A 84 -7.86 -8.58 11.41
N LEU A 85 -7.09 -8.72 10.33
CA LEU A 85 -7.60 -9.23 9.05
C LEU A 85 -7.93 -10.72 9.11
N LEU A 86 -7.17 -11.50 9.90
CA LEU A 86 -7.39 -12.94 10.08
C LEU A 86 -8.56 -13.26 11.03
N MET A 87 -8.81 -12.43 12.04
CA MET A 87 -9.91 -12.64 13.00
C MET A 87 -11.28 -12.94 12.36
N PRO A 88 -11.78 -12.15 11.38
CA PRO A 88 -13.05 -12.45 10.72
C PRO A 88 -12.99 -13.73 9.87
N MET A 89 -11.84 -14.07 9.28
CA MET A 89 -11.68 -15.33 8.53
C MET A 89 -11.75 -16.56 9.45
N LEU A 90 -11.16 -16.47 10.65
CA LEU A 90 -11.24 -17.53 11.65
C LEU A 90 -12.67 -17.69 12.20
N GLN A 91 -13.37 -16.58 12.45
CA GLN A 91 -14.76 -16.61 12.90
C GLN A 91 -15.71 -17.19 11.84
N ALA A 92 -15.48 -16.89 10.56
CA ALA A 92 -16.24 -17.48 9.46
C ALA A 92 -16.01 -19.00 9.31
N GLY A 93 -14.78 -19.48 9.54
CA GLY A 93 -14.46 -20.91 9.49
C GLY A 93 -14.94 -21.73 10.69
N LEU A 94 -15.20 -21.09 11.84
CA LEU A 94 -15.73 -21.73 13.04
C LEU A 94 -17.27 -21.65 13.15
N GLY A 95 -17.91 -20.82 12.33
CA GLY A 95 -19.36 -20.62 12.31
C GLY A 95 -20.14 -21.57 11.38
N SER A 96 -19.46 -22.37 10.55
CA SER A 96 -20.10 -23.26 9.56
C SER A 96 -20.46 -24.65 10.10
N SER A 97 -20.39 -24.90 11.41
CA SER A 97 -20.75 -26.19 12.03
C SER A 97 -22.05 -26.17 12.83
N GLN A 98 -22.91 -25.13 12.69
CA GLN A 98 -24.13 -25.00 13.49
C GLN A 98 -25.36 -24.47 12.72
N THR A 99 -25.49 -24.77 11.43
CA THR A 99 -26.74 -24.55 10.68
C THR A 99 -26.91 -25.63 9.62
N ASP A 100 -27.19 -26.85 10.07
CA ASP A 100 -27.80 -27.93 9.28
C ASP A 100 -28.69 -28.73 10.25
N ASP A 101 -29.80 -28.12 10.70
CA ASP A 101 -30.96 -28.78 11.33
C ASP A 101 -32.25 -28.18 10.75
#